data_AF-A0A7W0WUR5-F1
#
_entry.id   AF-A0A7W0WUR5-F1
#
_cell.length_a   1.000
_cell.length_b   1.000
_cell.length_c   1.000
_cell.angle_alpha   90.00
_cell.angle_beta   90.00
_cell.angle_gamma   90.00
#
_symmetry.space_group_name_H-M   'P 1'
#
loop_
_entity.id
_entity.type
_entity.pdbx_description
1 polymer ?
#
loop_
_entity_poly.entity_id
_entity_poly.type
_entity_poly.pdbx_seq_one_letter_code
_entity_poly.pdbx_strand_id
1 'polypeptide(L)'
;MRVVILLALVGCTFEVRVPNMPDEAGLGTEPGTDCAWSFMPRDFDPCMIAAPAAPPSLFTGTYIIESDTGMMRGAGGPFQLPYKVVNGIGVVSLTELVLQSSVNIRAEGMKPLVIAVFGSAQVGGSIDVSSNTGNTGAGANPTTCGTSFGGNGVAVASGDGGGGGGGFGALGGLGGNGAGVAASGGAVGMSRVLPQTLEGGCRGGNAPAGDGGTPGRAGNGGGGIALVVKNTLSISGIVHAGGAGGTGGAQSQTGGGGGGSGGMIRLEASALDLATSAILAANGGQGGGGCDNSAATAGASGVAGVTEAAQANNQGAGTAGGGGGHLARSTGNAAAQSSDGGGGGGGGVGYIVYKGHASATGIGGATSSPAAQPF
;
A
#
# COMPACT_ATOMS: atom_id res chain seq x y z
N MET A 1 56.69 -40.94 -58.28
CA MET A 1 56.11 -42.24 -57.87
C MET A 1 55.91 -42.20 -56.37
N ARG A 2 54.67 -41.99 -55.89
CA ARG A 2 54.32 -42.18 -54.48
C ARG A 2 53.04 -43.02 -54.46
N VAL A 3 53.23 -44.24 -53.98
CA VAL A 3 52.25 -45.33 -53.95
C VAL A 3 51.44 -45.21 -52.66
N VAL A 4 50.13 -45.33 -52.82
CA VAL A 4 49.11 -45.44 -51.78
C VAL A 4 49.21 -46.83 -51.14
N ILE A 5 49.21 -46.91 -49.81
CA ILE A 5 48.96 -48.17 -49.09
C ILE A 5 47.69 -47.99 -48.25
N LEU A 6 46.63 -48.64 -48.73
CA LEU A 6 45.42 -48.99 -47.99
C LEU A 6 45.78 -50.01 -46.90
N LEU A 7 45.32 -49.80 -45.67
CA LEU A 7 45.23 -50.87 -44.68
C LEU A 7 43.75 -51.12 -44.35
N ALA A 8 43.26 -52.28 -44.77
CA ALA A 8 41.95 -52.80 -44.44
C ALA A 8 42.02 -53.56 -43.10
N LEU A 9 41.08 -53.28 -42.20
CA LEU A 9 40.83 -54.08 -41.00
C LEU A 9 39.37 -54.52 -41.00
N VAL A 10 39.19 -55.83 -41.07
CA VAL A 10 37.93 -56.56 -41.14
C VAL A 10 37.55 -57.03 -39.73
N GLY A 11 36.31 -56.74 -39.33
CA GLY A 11 35.40 -57.66 -38.63
C GLY A 11 35.67 -58.03 -37.17
N CYS A 12 34.83 -57.50 -36.27
CA CYS A 12 34.05 -58.29 -35.30
C CYS A 12 32.93 -57.40 -34.74
N THR A 13 31.68 -57.68 -35.13
CA THR A 13 30.47 -57.07 -34.55
C THR A 13 30.18 -57.70 -33.19
N PHE A 14 30.28 -56.90 -32.12
CA PHE A 14 29.73 -57.25 -30.81
C PHE A 14 28.29 -56.73 -30.73
N GLU A 15 27.32 -57.64 -30.72
CA GLU A 15 25.93 -57.33 -30.42
C GLU A 15 25.76 -57.33 -28.89
N VAL A 16 25.71 -56.13 -28.30
CA VAL A 16 25.39 -55.99 -26.88
C VAL A 16 23.89 -56.17 -26.73
N ARG A 17 23.46 -57.38 -26.35
CA ARG A 17 22.12 -57.62 -25.80
C ARG A 17 22.05 -56.93 -24.43
N VAL A 18 21.46 -55.73 -24.41
CA VAL A 18 21.05 -55.11 -23.15
C VAL A 18 19.81 -55.88 -22.66
N PRO A 19 19.85 -56.51 -21.47
CA PRO A 19 18.64 -57.10 -20.90
C PRO A 19 17.63 -55.99 -20.65
N ASN A 20 16.37 -56.26 -20.99
CA ASN A 20 15.20 -55.42 -20.71
C ASN A 20 15.32 -54.74 -19.34
N MET A 21 15.62 -53.44 -19.33
CA MET A 21 15.32 -52.60 -18.19
C MET A 21 13.80 -52.43 -18.17
N PRO A 22 13.12 -52.69 -17.04
CA PRO A 22 11.71 -52.36 -16.91
C PRO A 22 11.54 -50.87 -17.18
N ASP A 23 10.51 -50.52 -17.93
CA ASP A 23 10.12 -49.14 -18.23
C ASP A 23 10.25 -48.29 -16.95
N GLU A 24 11.19 -47.35 -16.99
CA GLU A 24 11.41 -46.38 -15.94
C GLU A 24 10.07 -45.75 -15.61
N ALA A 25 9.66 -45.98 -14.36
CA ALA A 25 8.65 -45.24 -13.66
C ALA A 25 8.79 -43.76 -14.03
N GLY A 26 7.65 -43.16 -14.34
CA GLY A 26 7.56 -41.82 -14.90
C GLY A 26 8.58 -40.87 -14.27
N LEU A 27 9.27 -40.14 -15.15
CA LEU A 27 9.84 -38.85 -14.79
C LEU A 27 8.78 -38.15 -13.95
N GLY A 28 9.03 -38.13 -12.63
CA GLY A 28 8.23 -37.37 -11.71
C GLY A 28 8.23 -35.98 -12.32
N THR A 29 7.05 -35.53 -12.73
CA THR A 29 6.77 -34.11 -12.71
C THR A 29 7.06 -33.71 -11.28
N GLU A 30 8.27 -33.24 -11.00
CA GLU A 30 8.51 -32.28 -9.92
C GLU A 30 7.29 -31.37 -9.96
N PRO A 31 6.47 -31.28 -8.89
CA PRO A 31 5.21 -30.57 -8.92
C PRO A 31 5.47 -29.19 -9.54
N GLY A 32 4.92 -29.03 -10.74
CA GLY A 32 5.38 -28.06 -11.71
C GLY A 32 5.33 -26.68 -11.10
N THR A 33 6.51 -26.07 -10.94
CA THR A 33 6.64 -24.62 -10.82
C THR A 33 6.33 -24.06 -12.20
N ASP A 34 5.06 -24.06 -12.61
CA ASP A 34 4.60 -23.42 -13.83
C ASP A 34 4.62 -21.89 -13.63
N CYS A 35 5.85 -21.38 -13.54
CA CYS A 35 6.20 -19.97 -13.53
C CYS A 35 6.17 -19.37 -14.94
N ALA A 36 5.78 -20.14 -15.97
CA ALA A 36 5.54 -19.64 -17.31
C ALA A 36 4.22 -18.85 -17.32
N TRP A 37 4.33 -17.56 -17.06
CA TRP A 37 3.22 -16.62 -17.16
C TRP A 37 3.17 -16.04 -18.58
N SER A 38 1.98 -15.68 -19.06
CA SER A 38 1.82 -15.05 -20.38
C SER A 38 2.41 -13.63 -20.43
N PHE A 39 2.83 -13.09 -19.29
CA PHE A 39 3.47 -11.81 -19.12
C PHE A 39 4.52 -11.89 -18.00
N MET A 40 5.48 -10.96 -17.99
CA MET A 40 6.42 -10.80 -16.89
C MET A 40 5.85 -9.77 -15.89
N PRO A 41 5.57 -10.15 -14.63
CA PRO A 41 5.17 -9.20 -13.58
C PRO A 41 6.18 -8.07 -13.39
N ARG A 42 5.68 -6.91 -12.98
CA ARG A 42 6.55 -5.73 -12.81
C ARG A 42 7.48 -5.83 -11.59
N ASP A 43 7.03 -6.41 -10.48
CA ASP A 43 7.74 -6.35 -9.20
C ASP A 43 8.63 -7.57 -8.90
N PHE A 44 8.45 -8.68 -9.61
CA PHE A 44 9.17 -9.93 -9.35
C PHE A 44 9.25 -10.82 -10.59
N ASP A 45 10.20 -11.76 -10.59
CA ASP A 45 10.25 -12.87 -11.53
C ASP A 45 9.51 -14.08 -10.92
N PRO A 46 8.45 -14.62 -11.55
CA PRO A 46 7.67 -15.74 -11.03
C PRO A 46 8.49 -17.01 -10.76
N CYS A 47 9.60 -17.21 -11.46
CA CYS A 47 10.48 -18.36 -11.27
C CYS A 47 11.47 -18.16 -10.11
N MET A 48 11.57 -16.94 -9.57
CA MET A 48 12.54 -16.56 -8.55
C MET A 48 11.89 -16.23 -7.20
N ILE A 49 10.61 -16.54 -6.99
CA ILE A 49 9.90 -16.40 -5.70
C ILE A 49 9.64 -17.75 -5.04
N ALA A 50 9.11 -17.75 -3.81
CA ALA A 50 8.76 -18.99 -3.12
C ALA A 50 7.71 -19.76 -3.94
N ALA A 51 7.84 -21.09 -4.02
CA ALA A 51 6.88 -21.92 -4.73
C ALA A 51 5.46 -21.69 -4.17
N PRO A 52 4.44 -21.51 -5.03
CA PRO A 52 3.09 -21.24 -4.56
C PRO A 52 2.52 -22.44 -3.81
N ALA A 53 1.79 -22.16 -2.73
CA ALA A 53 1.02 -23.17 -1.99
C ALA A 53 -0.47 -22.91 -2.16
N ALA A 54 -1.28 -23.95 -1.95
CA ALA A 54 -2.72 -23.79 -1.84
C ALA A 54 -3.04 -22.75 -0.76
N PRO A 55 -3.97 -21.81 -1.02
CA PRO A 55 -4.38 -20.88 0.01
C PRO A 55 -4.97 -21.66 1.19
N PRO A 56 -4.81 -21.16 2.42
CA PRO A 56 -5.54 -21.70 3.55
C PRO A 56 -7.03 -21.47 3.33
N SER A 57 -7.86 -22.33 3.90
CA SER A 57 -9.30 -22.11 3.94
C SER A 57 -9.60 -20.87 4.77
N LEU A 58 -9.89 -19.76 4.10
CA LEU A 58 -10.31 -18.50 4.71
C LEU A 58 -11.83 -18.52 4.86
N PHE A 59 -12.31 -18.61 6.10
CA PHE A 59 -13.74 -18.76 6.38
C PHE A 59 -14.42 -17.38 6.59
N THR A 60 -14.29 -16.82 7.79
CA THR A 60 -14.91 -15.56 8.19
C THR A 60 -14.01 -14.81 9.15
N GLY A 61 -14.02 -13.48 9.08
CA GLY A 61 -13.32 -12.62 10.02
C GLY A 61 -12.05 -12.01 9.45
N THR A 62 -11.19 -11.53 10.35
CA THR A 62 -10.00 -10.75 9.98
C THR A 62 -8.74 -11.61 10.08
N TYR A 63 -7.95 -11.58 9.01
CA TYR A 63 -6.63 -12.17 8.93
C TYR A 63 -5.60 -11.06 8.77
N ILE A 64 -4.49 -11.15 9.50
CA ILE A 64 -3.40 -10.18 9.43
C ILE A 64 -2.21 -10.84 8.73
N ILE A 65 -1.72 -10.26 7.66
CA ILE A 65 -0.46 -10.65 7.00
C ILE A 65 0.64 -9.69 7.46
N GLU A 66 1.70 -10.26 8.02
CA GLU A 66 2.95 -9.57 8.30
C GLU A 66 3.78 -9.48 7.02
N SER A 67 3.79 -8.33 6.38
CA SER A 67 4.52 -8.08 5.12
C SER A 67 6.02 -8.26 5.22
N ASP A 68 6.60 -8.25 6.43
CA ASP A 68 8.02 -8.48 6.66
C ASP A 68 8.42 -9.96 6.66
N THR A 69 7.48 -10.85 6.99
CA THR A 69 7.76 -12.27 7.24
C THR A 69 6.87 -13.23 6.44
N GLY A 70 5.76 -12.76 5.89
CA GLY A 70 4.73 -13.59 5.26
C GLY A 70 3.91 -14.41 6.25
N MET A 71 4.04 -14.16 7.56
CA MET A 71 3.23 -14.83 8.56
C MET A 71 1.80 -14.28 8.53
N MET A 72 0.81 -15.16 8.36
CA MET A 72 -0.59 -14.80 8.49
C MET A 72 -1.13 -15.26 9.85
N ARG A 73 -1.93 -14.40 10.49
CA ARG A 73 -2.62 -14.67 11.76
C ARG A 73 -4.12 -14.50 11.59
N GLY A 74 -4.92 -15.41 12.12
CA GLY A 74 -6.39 -15.31 12.10
C GLY A 74 -7.08 -16.44 12.83
N ALA A 75 -8.36 -16.68 12.49
CA ALA A 75 -9.13 -17.80 13.03
C ALA A 75 -8.53 -19.13 12.55
N GLY A 76 -7.75 -19.79 13.41
CA GLY A 76 -6.95 -20.98 13.07
C GLY A 76 -5.51 -20.95 13.60
N GLY A 77 -5.07 -19.81 14.13
CA GLY A 77 -3.70 -19.62 14.62
C GLY A 77 -2.75 -19.07 13.55
N PRO A 78 -1.47 -18.83 13.91
CA PRO A 78 -0.49 -18.35 12.97
C PRO A 78 -0.12 -19.45 11.96
N PHE A 79 0.04 -19.09 10.70
CA PHE A 79 0.61 -19.96 9.68
C PHE A 79 1.51 -19.18 8.73
N GLN A 80 2.49 -19.86 8.16
CA GLN A 80 3.48 -19.26 7.28
C GLN A 80 3.03 -19.39 5.82
N LEU A 81 2.90 -18.27 5.11
CA LEU A 81 2.72 -18.29 3.66
C LEU A 81 4.07 -18.52 2.95
N PRO A 82 4.07 -19.11 1.74
CA PRO A 82 5.25 -19.08 0.88
C PRO A 82 5.63 -17.63 0.61
N TYR A 83 6.82 -17.25 1.07
CA TYR A 83 7.20 -15.85 1.20
C TYR A 83 8.64 -15.62 0.74
N LYS A 84 8.86 -14.49 0.07
CA LYS A 84 10.20 -14.00 -0.27
C LYS A 84 10.23 -12.48 -0.29
N VAL A 85 11.35 -11.89 0.11
CA VAL A 85 11.61 -10.46 -0.11
C VAL A 85 12.27 -10.27 -1.47
N VAL A 86 11.70 -9.41 -2.31
CA VAL A 86 12.24 -9.02 -3.62
C VAL A 86 12.32 -7.50 -3.67
N ASN A 87 13.51 -6.93 -3.85
CA ASN A 87 13.73 -5.47 -3.93
C ASN A 87 13.07 -4.66 -2.79
N GLY A 88 13.05 -5.22 -1.57
CA GLY A 88 12.45 -4.56 -0.40
C GLY A 88 10.92 -4.74 -0.29
N ILE A 89 10.29 -5.47 -1.20
CA ILE A 89 8.86 -5.81 -1.21
C ILE A 89 8.69 -7.22 -0.66
N GLY A 90 7.70 -7.42 0.21
CA GLY A 90 7.31 -8.75 0.68
C GLY A 90 6.39 -9.41 -0.34
N VAL A 91 6.75 -10.59 -0.84
CA VAL A 91 5.98 -11.33 -1.85
C VAL A 91 5.45 -12.61 -1.24
N VAL A 92 4.12 -12.75 -1.15
CA VAL A 92 3.45 -14.02 -0.80
C VAL A 92 2.95 -14.71 -2.06
N SER A 93 3.11 -16.03 -2.14
CA SER A 93 2.81 -16.82 -3.35
C SER A 93 1.72 -17.85 -3.09
N LEU A 94 0.64 -17.78 -3.86
CA LEU A 94 -0.55 -18.63 -3.74
C LEU A 94 -0.87 -19.30 -5.07
N THR A 95 -1.44 -20.51 -5.05
CA THR A 95 -1.96 -21.13 -6.28
C THR A 95 -3.24 -20.45 -6.74
N GLU A 96 -4.14 -20.12 -5.81
CA GLU A 96 -5.38 -19.40 -6.03
C GLU A 96 -5.65 -18.48 -4.83
N LEU A 97 -6.54 -17.50 -5.01
CA LEU A 97 -7.01 -16.66 -3.91
C LEU A 97 -8.52 -16.49 -4.00
N VAL A 98 -9.24 -16.82 -2.93
CA VAL A 98 -10.67 -16.54 -2.82
C VAL A 98 -10.95 -15.89 -1.48
N LEU A 99 -11.28 -14.60 -1.52
CA LEU A 99 -11.73 -13.83 -0.36
C LEU A 99 -13.24 -13.66 -0.45
N GLN A 100 -13.97 -14.43 0.35
CA GLN A 100 -15.42 -14.25 0.47
C GLN A 100 -15.74 -12.88 1.10
N SER A 101 -16.98 -12.40 0.93
CA SER A 101 -17.40 -11.07 1.41
C SER A 101 -17.27 -10.86 2.92
N SER A 102 -17.20 -11.94 3.70
CA SER A 102 -17.00 -11.94 5.16
C SER A 102 -15.54 -12.03 5.59
N VAL A 103 -14.58 -12.04 4.66
CA VAL A 103 -13.15 -12.17 4.93
C VAL A 103 -12.47 -10.82 4.75
N ASN A 104 -11.74 -10.39 5.78
CA ASN A 104 -10.93 -9.17 5.73
C ASN A 104 -9.45 -9.56 5.90
N ILE A 105 -8.62 -9.20 4.94
CA ILE A 105 -7.16 -9.24 5.08
C ILE A 105 -6.68 -7.85 5.47
N ARG A 106 -5.94 -7.77 6.56
CA ARG A 106 -5.14 -6.60 6.95
C ARG A 106 -3.67 -6.90 6.64
N ALA A 107 -2.94 -5.99 6.03
CA ALA A 107 -1.49 -6.13 5.92
C ALA A 107 -0.76 -5.01 6.68
N GLU A 108 0.23 -5.42 7.46
CA GLU A 108 1.07 -4.55 8.28
C GLU A 108 2.54 -4.94 8.15
N GLY A 109 3.46 -4.10 8.63
CA GLY A 109 4.90 -4.29 8.53
C GLY A 109 5.59 -3.24 7.65
N MET A 110 6.92 -3.28 7.62
CA MET A 110 7.76 -2.24 6.99
C MET A 110 7.86 -2.38 5.47
N LYS A 111 7.38 -3.48 4.88
CA LYS A 111 7.47 -3.73 3.44
C LYS A 111 6.11 -3.55 2.77
N PRO A 112 6.04 -2.97 1.57
CA PRO A 112 4.87 -3.13 0.73
C PRO A 112 4.63 -4.63 0.46
N LEU A 113 3.37 -5.02 0.28
CA LEU A 113 2.99 -6.42 0.08
C LEU A 113 2.61 -6.68 -1.38
N VAL A 114 3.14 -7.75 -1.97
CA VAL A 114 2.65 -8.35 -3.21
C VAL A 114 1.99 -9.67 -2.88
N ILE A 115 0.77 -9.87 -3.36
CA ILE A 115 0.11 -11.18 -3.39
C ILE A 115 0.20 -11.70 -4.82
N ALA A 116 1.12 -12.65 -5.04
CA ALA A 116 1.33 -13.32 -6.32
C ALA A 116 0.45 -14.57 -6.39
N VAL A 117 -0.46 -14.63 -7.37
CA VAL A 117 -1.41 -15.73 -7.53
C VAL A 117 -1.14 -16.43 -8.86
N PHE A 118 -0.76 -17.70 -8.82
CA PHE A 118 -0.37 -18.49 -9.99
C PHE A 118 -1.58 -19.02 -10.80
N GLY A 119 -2.79 -18.84 -10.29
CA GLY A 119 -4.06 -19.13 -10.97
C GLY A 119 -4.93 -17.89 -11.08
N SER A 120 -6.17 -17.99 -10.62
CA SER A 120 -7.13 -16.88 -10.56
C SER A 120 -7.31 -16.38 -9.13
N ALA A 121 -7.71 -15.11 -9.00
CA ALA A 121 -7.98 -14.47 -7.73
C ALA A 121 -9.38 -13.84 -7.72
N GLN A 122 -10.12 -14.03 -6.63
CA GLN A 122 -11.41 -13.40 -6.36
C GLN A 122 -11.36 -12.65 -5.04
N VAL A 123 -11.64 -11.34 -5.09
CA VAL A 123 -11.70 -10.46 -3.91
C VAL A 123 -13.14 -9.97 -3.74
N GLY A 124 -13.95 -10.74 -3.00
CA GLY A 124 -15.28 -10.36 -2.57
C GLY A 124 -15.31 -9.66 -1.21
N GLY A 125 -14.33 -9.95 -0.35
CA GLY A 125 -14.11 -9.31 0.95
C GLY A 125 -13.27 -8.04 0.88
N SER A 126 -12.51 -7.74 1.93
CA SER A 126 -11.61 -6.57 1.96
C SER A 126 -10.14 -6.93 2.06
N ILE A 127 -9.28 -6.18 1.37
CA ILE A 127 -7.84 -6.11 1.61
C ILE A 127 -7.53 -4.69 2.09
N ASP A 128 -7.05 -4.56 3.31
CA ASP A 128 -6.77 -3.28 3.97
C ASP A 128 -5.28 -3.15 4.28
N VAL A 129 -4.63 -2.21 3.62
CA VAL A 129 -3.27 -1.75 3.88
C VAL A 129 -3.26 -0.28 4.29
N SER A 130 -4.39 0.30 4.70
CA SER A 130 -4.47 1.70 5.14
C SER A 130 -3.73 1.96 6.44
N SER A 131 -3.53 3.21 6.82
CA SER A 131 -3.07 3.59 8.16
C SER A 131 -4.18 4.29 8.94
N ASN A 132 -4.16 4.15 10.27
CA ASN A 132 -5.00 4.89 11.21
C ASN A 132 -4.19 5.27 12.47
N THR A 133 -4.83 5.89 13.45
CA THR A 133 -4.18 6.41 14.67
C THR A 133 -3.55 5.35 15.59
N GLY A 134 -3.75 4.05 15.32
CA GLY A 134 -3.11 2.97 16.07
C GLY A 134 -2.38 1.93 15.20
N ASN A 135 -2.55 1.98 13.88
CA ASN A 135 -2.06 0.94 12.99
C ASN A 135 -1.40 1.57 11.75
N THR A 136 -0.26 1.02 11.38
CA THR A 136 0.48 1.43 10.19
C THR A 136 0.28 0.38 9.09
N GLY A 137 -0.07 0.84 7.89
CA GLY A 137 -0.22 -0.04 6.72
C GLY A 137 1.11 -0.61 6.25
N ALA A 138 1.07 -1.76 5.59
CA ALA A 138 2.24 -2.42 5.01
C ALA A 138 3.07 -1.47 4.13
N GLY A 139 4.32 -1.21 4.50
CA GLY A 139 5.25 -0.37 3.74
C GLY A 139 4.96 1.14 3.79
N ALA A 140 4.12 1.60 4.70
CA ALA A 140 3.88 3.03 4.90
C ALA A 140 5.12 3.77 5.44
N ASN A 141 5.23 5.05 5.10
CA ASN A 141 6.31 5.95 5.51
C ASN A 141 7.73 5.47 5.11
N PRO A 142 7.95 5.03 3.88
CA PRO A 142 9.27 4.60 3.44
C PRO A 142 10.26 5.78 3.49
N THR A 143 11.53 5.49 3.71
CA THR A 143 12.59 6.51 3.82
C THR A 143 12.75 7.34 2.55
N THR A 144 12.36 6.78 1.40
CA THR A 144 12.30 7.40 0.07
C THR A 144 11.28 8.53 -0.05
N CYS A 145 10.38 8.72 0.93
CA CYS A 145 9.47 9.85 0.96
C CYS A 145 10.18 11.21 0.92
N GLY A 146 11.31 11.38 1.60
CA GLY A 146 12.08 12.64 1.57
C GLY A 146 11.21 13.88 1.81
N THR A 147 11.17 14.81 0.85
CA THR A 147 10.36 16.05 0.89
C THR A 147 8.85 15.82 0.73
N SER A 148 8.43 14.58 0.54
CA SER A 148 7.02 14.19 0.48
C SER A 148 6.44 13.97 1.88
N PHE A 149 7.28 13.90 2.92
CA PHE A 149 6.80 14.09 4.28
C PHE A 149 6.28 15.52 4.46
N GLY A 150 5.20 15.66 5.23
CA GLY A 150 4.75 16.99 5.67
C GLY A 150 5.79 17.66 6.56
N GLY A 151 5.96 18.97 6.41
CA GLY A 151 6.84 19.77 7.27
C GLY A 151 6.27 19.89 8.68
N ASN A 152 7.14 19.97 9.69
CA ASN A 152 6.71 20.27 11.05
C ASN A 152 6.30 21.75 11.17
N GLY A 153 5.35 22.06 12.06
CA GLY A 153 5.01 23.44 12.43
C GLY A 153 6.11 24.10 13.26
N VAL A 154 5.99 25.42 13.46
CA VAL A 154 6.90 26.24 14.29
C VAL A 154 6.29 26.49 15.66
N ALA A 155 7.10 26.39 16.72
CA ALA A 155 6.66 26.62 18.10
C ALA A 155 6.78 28.09 18.48
N VAL A 156 5.75 28.62 19.13
CA VAL A 156 5.73 29.98 19.69
C VAL A 156 4.90 29.98 20.97
N ALA A 157 5.31 30.78 21.95
CA ALA A 157 4.73 30.80 23.29
C ALA A 157 3.29 31.34 23.41
N SER A 158 2.62 31.56 22.28
CA SER A 158 1.28 32.12 22.21
C SER A 158 0.42 31.39 21.18
N GLY A 159 0.83 30.17 20.78
CA GLY A 159 0.16 29.37 19.76
C GLY A 159 1.12 28.73 18.78
N ASP A 160 1.16 27.40 18.76
CA ASP A 160 2.01 26.63 17.86
C ASP A 160 1.38 26.48 16.47
N GLY A 161 2.22 26.46 15.43
CA GLY A 161 1.79 26.11 14.08
C GLY A 161 1.47 24.61 13.95
N GLY A 162 0.46 24.28 13.13
CA GLY A 162 0.11 22.90 12.82
C GLY A 162 1.07 22.26 11.82
N GLY A 163 1.17 20.93 11.81
CA GLY A 163 1.99 20.19 10.86
C GLY A 163 1.40 20.16 9.44
N GLY A 164 2.24 20.15 8.41
CA GLY A 164 1.79 19.99 7.02
C GLY A 164 1.37 18.55 6.70
N GLY A 165 0.49 18.36 5.73
CA GLY A 165 0.05 17.03 5.28
C GLY A 165 1.10 16.32 4.43
N GLY A 166 1.10 14.98 4.46
CA GLY A 166 1.98 14.15 3.63
C GLY A 166 1.55 14.16 2.15
N GLY A 167 2.52 14.13 1.25
CA GLY A 167 2.32 14.05 -0.20
C GLY A 167 2.69 12.68 -0.76
N PHE A 168 2.00 12.25 -1.82
CA PHE A 168 2.35 11.06 -2.60
C PHE A 168 1.86 11.18 -4.04
N GLY A 169 0.66 10.72 -4.38
CA GLY A 169 0.07 10.93 -5.70
C GLY A 169 -0.29 12.40 -5.98
N ALA A 170 -0.42 13.19 -4.93
CA ALA A 170 -0.58 14.64 -4.99
C ALA A 170 0.05 15.31 -3.77
N LEU A 171 0.05 16.65 -3.76
CA LEU A 171 0.54 17.44 -2.64
C LEU A 171 -0.31 17.20 -1.38
N GLY A 172 0.34 17.25 -0.23
CA GLY A 172 -0.36 17.48 1.03
C GLY A 172 -0.86 18.92 1.17
N GLY A 173 -1.65 19.16 2.21
CA GLY A 173 -2.13 20.48 2.61
C GLY A 173 -1.15 21.20 3.52
N LEU A 174 -1.17 22.53 3.51
CA LEU A 174 -0.34 23.34 4.40
C LEU A 174 -0.89 23.28 5.84
N GLY A 175 -0.01 23.25 6.83
CA GLY A 175 -0.40 23.44 8.23
C GLY A 175 -0.91 24.87 8.48
N GLY A 176 -1.83 25.04 9.42
CA GLY A 176 -2.31 26.34 9.86
C GLY A 176 -1.26 27.03 10.70
N ASN A 177 -1.07 28.34 10.53
CA ASN A 177 -0.25 29.11 11.45
C ASN A 177 -0.98 29.27 12.79
N GLY A 178 -0.21 29.29 13.86
CA GLY A 178 -0.67 29.66 15.19
C GLY A 178 -0.27 31.09 15.55
N ALA A 179 -0.66 31.53 16.75
CA ALA A 179 -0.24 32.80 17.34
C ALA A 179 -0.49 34.04 16.43
N GLY A 180 -1.59 34.04 15.67
CA GLY A 180 -1.91 35.15 14.78
C GLY A 180 -0.86 35.36 13.68
N VAL A 181 -0.37 34.24 13.12
CA VAL A 181 0.69 34.10 12.10
C VAL A 181 2.14 34.18 12.56
N ALA A 182 2.40 34.41 13.85
CA ALA A 182 3.77 34.38 14.37
C ALA A 182 4.39 32.98 14.34
N ALA A 183 3.57 31.93 14.42
CA ALA A 183 4.01 30.53 14.35
C ALA A 183 3.63 29.91 13.01
N SER A 184 4.57 29.85 12.07
CA SER A 184 4.29 29.27 10.75
C SER A 184 3.85 27.80 10.83
N GLY A 185 2.81 27.46 10.07
CA GLY A 185 2.41 26.08 9.84
C GLY A 185 3.45 25.31 9.02
N GLY A 186 3.41 24.00 9.13
CA GLY A 186 4.32 23.11 8.44
C GLY A 186 4.10 23.10 6.93
N ALA A 187 5.20 23.05 6.17
CA ALA A 187 5.18 23.00 4.72
C ALA A 187 4.44 21.76 4.17
N VAL A 188 3.88 21.90 2.96
CA VAL A 188 3.22 20.79 2.26
C VAL A 188 4.20 19.65 1.96
N GLY A 189 3.76 18.40 2.11
CA GLY A 189 4.47 17.26 1.53
C GLY A 189 4.35 17.27 0.00
N MET A 190 5.48 17.16 -0.69
CA MET A 190 5.53 17.18 -2.16
C MET A 190 4.88 15.94 -2.79
N SER A 191 4.32 16.10 -3.99
CA SER A 191 3.88 14.98 -4.81
C SER A 191 5.09 14.28 -5.41
N ARG A 192 4.92 13.00 -5.70
CA ARG A 192 5.94 12.14 -6.30
C ARG A 192 5.41 11.65 -7.63
N VAL A 193 6.29 11.53 -8.61
CA VAL A 193 5.97 10.78 -9.84
C VAL A 193 5.65 9.32 -9.49
N LEU A 194 4.78 8.67 -10.27
CA LEU A 194 4.37 7.28 -10.06
C LEU A 194 5.60 6.38 -9.84
N PRO A 195 5.75 5.76 -8.64
CA PRO A 195 6.89 4.90 -8.36
C PRO A 195 6.93 3.68 -9.28
N GLN A 196 8.12 3.35 -9.77
CA GLN A 196 8.31 2.16 -10.62
C GLN A 196 8.16 0.87 -9.80
N THR A 197 8.65 0.87 -8.55
CA THR A 197 8.47 -0.20 -7.57
C THR A 197 7.25 0.08 -6.69
N LEU A 198 6.60 -0.98 -6.20
CA LEU A 198 5.53 -0.82 -5.21
C LEU A 198 6.04 -0.10 -3.96
N GLU A 199 5.27 0.88 -3.46
CA GLU A 199 5.65 1.72 -2.32
C GLU A 199 4.41 2.21 -1.54
N GLY A 200 4.53 2.45 -0.24
CA GLY A 200 3.51 3.12 0.56
C GLY A 200 3.56 4.65 0.47
N GLY A 201 2.55 5.29 1.06
CA GLY A 201 2.42 6.74 1.19
C GLY A 201 3.31 7.34 2.29
N CYS A 202 3.31 8.66 2.37
CA CYS A 202 4.15 9.45 3.26
C CYS A 202 3.33 10.08 4.40
N ARG A 203 3.90 10.09 5.61
CA ARG A 203 3.31 10.75 6.77
C ARG A 203 3.24 12.27 6.62
N GLY A 204 2.34 12.89 7.38
CA GLY A 204 2.36 14.32 7.64
C GLY A 204 3.53 14.77 8.52
N GLY A 205 3.52 16.06 8.86
CA GLY A 205 4.42 16.69 9.82
C GLY A 205 3.79 16.78 11.20
N ASN A 206 4.63 16.88 12.22
CA ASN A 206 4.18 17.06 13.60
C ASN A 206 3.93 18.55 13.88
N ALA A 207 3.04 18.83 14.83
CA ALA A 207 3.10 20.10 15.54
C ALA A 207 4.27 20.08 16.56
N PRO A 208 4.88 21.24 16.85
CA PRO A 208 5.90 21.37 17.87
C PRO A 208 5.27 21.58 19.25
N ALA A 209 6.06 21.43 20.32
CA ALA A 209 5.62 21.68 21.69
C ALA A 209 6.24 22.98 22.22
N GLY A 210 5.61 24.14 22.00
CA GLY A 210 6.09 25.43 22.49
C GLY A 210 5.97 25.54 24.02
N ASP A 211 4.76 25.74 24.53
CA ASP A 211 4.49 26.03 25.95
C ASP A 211 4.26 24.79 26.83
N GLY A 212 4.94 23.69 26.54
CA GLY A 212 4.84 22.47 27.34
C GLY A 212 3.50 21.72 27.24
N GLY A 213 2.65 22.06 26.26
CA GLY A 213 1.49 21.25 25.90
C GLY A 213 1.87 19.95 25.17
N THR A 214 0.90 19.06 24.97
CA THR A 214 1.10 17.85 24.16
C THR A 214 0.69 18.12 22.71
N PRO A 215 1.64 18.18 21.76
CA PRO A 215 1.34 18.57 20.39
C PRO A 215 0.70 17.43 19.59
N GLY A 216 0.00 17.82 18.52
CA GLY A 216 -0.50 16.88 17.53
C GLY A 216 0.63 16.16 16.78
N ARG A 217 0.48 14.84 16.64
CA ARG A 217 1.40 13.96 15.91
C ARG A 217 0.91 13.74 14.49
N ALA A 218 1.87 13.60 13.57
CA ALA A 218 1.61 13.29 12.17
C ALA A 218 0.83 11.98 12.00
N GLY A 219 -0.14 11.99 11.08
CA GLY A 219 -0.75 10.78 10.55
C GLY A 219 0.22 10.04 9.62
N ASN A 220 0.26 8.70 9.73
CA ASN A 220 1.02 7.84 8.85
C ASN A 220 0.43 7.79 7.44
N GLY A 221 1.27 7.68 6.41
CA GLY A 221 0.82 7.41 5.05
C GLY A 221 0.15 6.03 4.92
N GLY A 222 -0.64 5.80 3.88
CA GLY A 222 -1.21 4.48 3.59
C GLY A 222 -0.14 3.47 3.15
N GLY A 223 -0.43 2.18 3.20
CA GLY A 223 0.47 1.12 2.76
C GLY A 223 0.47 0.89 1.25
N GLY A 224 1.35 0.02 0.78
CA GLY A 224 1.44 -0.42 -0.62
C GLY A 224 1.00 -1.88 -0.77
N ILE A 225 0.10 -2.14 -1.72
CA ILE A 225 -0.36 -3.48 -2.09
C ILE A 225 -0.35 -3.67 -3.61
N ALA A 226 0.16 -4.82 -4.05
CA ALA A 226 -0.03 -5.30 -5.41
C ALA A 226 -0.74 -6.65 -5.43
N LEU A 227 -1.76 -6.78 -6.28
CA LEU A 227 -2.38 -8.05 -6.62
C LEU A 227 -1.89 -8.42 -8.01
N VAL A 228 -1.07 -9.47 -8.10
CA VAL A 228 -0.44 -9.90 -9.34
C VAL A 228 -0.87 -11.32 -9.66
N VAL A 229 -1.65 -11.51 -10.72
CA VAL A 229 -2.44 -12.72 -10.93
C VAL A 229 -2.20 -13.29 -12.32
N LYS A 230 -1.79 -14.55 -12.43
CA LYS A 230 -1.47 -15.20 -13.70
C LYS A 230 -2.65 -15.16 -14.68
N ASN A 231 -3.85 -15.48 -14.19
CA ASN A 231 -5.06 -15.58 -15.01
C ASN A 231 -5.97 -14.36 -14.80
N THR A 232 -7.12 -14.56 -14.15
CA THR A 232 -8.13 -13.52 -13.94
C THR A 232 -8.08 -13.00 -12.51
N LEU A 233 -8.03 -11.68 -12.36
CA LEU A 233 -8.31 -11.00 -11.10
C LEU A 233 -9.72 -10.42 -11.13
N SER A 234 -10.60 -11.00 -10.33
CA SER A 234 -11.95 -10.51 -10.11
C SER A 234 -12.05 -9.78 -8.76
N ILE A 235 -12.59 -8.56 -8.76
CA ILE A 235 -12.81 -7.79 -7.53
C ILE A 235 -14.26 -7.34 -7.48
N SER A 236 -14.95 -7.68 -6.39
CA SER A 236 -16.29 -7.14 -6.07
C SER A 236 -16.35 -6.49 -4.69
N GLY A 237 -15.28 -6.63 -3.89
CA GLY A 237 -15.13 -6.06 -2.56
C GLY A 237 -14.20 -4.83 -2.53
N ILE A 238 -13.42 -4.72 -1.45
CA ILE A 238 -12.67 -3.49 -1.12
C ILE A 238 -11.16 -3.74 -1.16
N VAL A 239 -10.41 -2.81 -1.76
CA VAL A 239 -8.96 -2.68 -1.56
C VAL A 239 -8.67 -1.27 -1.06
N HIS A 240 -8.11 -1.14 0.14
CA HIS A 240 -7.97 0.13 0.85
C HIS A 240 -6.52 0.39 1.27
N ALA A 241 -5.99 1.55 0.88
CA ALA A 241 -4.66 2.05 1.16
C ALA A 241 -4.71 3.52 1.65
N GLY A 242 -5.73 3.89 2.43
CA GLY A 242 -5.90 5.24 2.95
C GLY A 242 -4.83 5.67 3.95
N GLY A 243 -4.53 6.96 4.02
CA GLY A 243 -3.64 7.55 5.03
C GLY A 243 -4.35 7.81 6.36
N ALA A 244 -3.60 7.82 7.47
CA ALA A 244 -4.14 8.12 8.78
C ALA A 244 -4.39 9.62 8.97
N GLY A 245 -5.38 9.96 9.79
CA GLY A 245 -5.54 11.32 10.29
C GLY A 245 -4.42 11.71 11.27
N GLY A 246 -4.07 12.99 11.31
CA GLY A 246 -3.17 13.54 12.33
C GLY A 246 -3.87 13.69 13.68
N THR A 247 -3.14 13.58 14.80
CA THR A 247 -3.76 13.79 16.13
C THR A 247 -3.93 15.28 16.42
N GLY A 248 -4.95 15.63 17.20
CA GLY A 248 -5.13 17.00 17.69
C GLY A 248 -4.11 17.37 18.76
N GLY A 249 -3.92 18.67 18.99
CA GLY A 249 -3.22 19.19 20.17
C GLY A 249 -4.05 18.97 21.44
N ALA A 250 -3.43 18.62 22.57
CA ALA A 250 -4.17 18.20 23.76
C ALA A 250 -4.29 19.29 24.85
N GLN A 251 -3.35 20.23 24.91
CA GLN A 251 -3.23 21.21 26.00
C GLN A 251 -2.57 22.49 25.51
N SER A 252 -2.73 23.57 26.28
CA SER A 252 -2.23 24.90 25.95
C SER A 252 -2.73 25.35 24.56
N GLN A 253 -1.92 26.08 23.81
CA GLN A 253 -2.24 26.53 22.45
C GLN A 253 -1.46 25.70 21.41
N THR A 254 -1.45 24.36 21.57
CA THR A 254 -0.69 23.47 20.68
C THR A 254 -1.37 23.22 19.35
N GLY A 255 -0.56 23.06 18.30
CA GLY A 255 -1.03 22.76 16.95
C GLY A 255 -1.44 21.29 16.76
N GLY A 256 -2.21 21.03 15.71
CA GLY A 256 -2.56 19.69 15.24
C GLY A 256 -1.51 19.10 14.30
N GLY A 257 -1.37 17.78 14.29
CA GLY A 257 -0.48 17.08 13.36
C GLY A 257 -1.08 16.98 11.95
N GLY A 258 -0.24 16.97 10.92
CA GLY A 258 -0.71 16.81 9.53
C GLY A 258 -1.20 15.39 9.22
N GLY A 259 -2.16 15.26 8.31
CA GLY A 259 -2.68 13.98 7.83
C GLY A 259 -1.69 13.27 6.92
N GLY A 260 -1.69 11.93 6.95
CA GLY A 260 -0.87 11.10 6.05
C GLY A 260 -1.47 10.97 4.66
N SER A 261 -0.63 10.82 3.65
CA SER A 261 -1.09 10.61 2.27
C SER A 261 -1.71 9.22 2.09
N GLY A 262 -2.49 9.02 1.03
CA GLY A 262 -2.81 7.68 0.56
C GLY A 262 -1.57 6.90 0.10
N GLY A 263 -1.68 5.58 0.04
CA GLY A 263 -0.65 4.64 -0.41
C GLY A 263 -0.82 4.17 -1.86
N MET A 264 -0.33 2.98 -2.19
CA MET A 264 -0.38 2.46 -3.57
C MET A 264 -1.20 1.18 -3.66
N ILE A 265 -2.11 1.13 -4.63
CA ILE A 265 -2.82 -0.08 -5.06
C ILE A 265 -2.40 -0.37 -6.49
N ARG A 266 -1.80 -1.54 -6.73
CA ARG A 266 -1.42 -2.02 -8.06
C ARG A 266 -2.18 -3.29 -8.40
N LEU A 267 -2.84 -3.32 -9.54
CA LEU A 267 -3.54 -4.49 -10.06
C LEU A 267 -2.84 -4.94 -11.35
N GLU A 268 -2.33 -6.16 -11.41
CA GLU A 268 -1.70 -6.70 -12.60
C GLU A 268 -2.21 -8.12 -12.86
N ALA A 269 -2.83 -8.36 -14.02
CA ALA A 269 -3.31 -9.69 -14.36
C ALA A 269 -3.35 -9.93 -15.87
N SER A 270 -3.52 -11.19 -16.29
CA SER A 270 -3.86 -11.47 -17.69
C SER A 270 -5.20 -10.84 -18.04
N ALA A 271 -6.22 -11.04 -17.20
CA ALA A 271 -7.53 -10.38 -17.33
C ALA A 271 -7.95 -9.71 -16.01
N LEU A 272 -8.47 -8.48 -16.10
CA LEU A 272 -9.06 -7.74 -14.98
C LEU A 272 -10.58 -7.71 -15.13
N ASP A 273 -11.29 -8.09 -14.06
CA ASP A 273 -12.76 -8.07 -13.99
C ASP A 273 -13.22 -7.43 -12.68
N LEU A 274 -13.53 -6.13 -12.73
CA LEU A 274 -13.94 -5.39 -11.54
C LEU A 274 -15.43 -5.08 -11.60
N ALA A 275 -16.18 -5.61 -10.62
CA ALA A 275 -17.61 -5.39 -10.49
C ALA A 275 -17.90 -3.92 -10.13
N THR A 276 -19.14 -3.49 -10.35
CA THR A 276 -19.57 -2.12 -9.99
C THR A 276 -19.57 -1.84 -8.49
N SER A 277 -19.59 -2.90 -7.66
CA SER A 277 -19.46 -2.82 -6.21
C SER A 277 -18.01 -2.72 -5.74
N ALA A 278 -17.02 -2.92 -6.62
CA ALA A 278 -15.62 -2.87 -6.24
C ALA A 278 -15.22 -1.46 -5.79
N ILE A 279 -14.51 -1.36 -4.68
CA ILE A 279 -13.97 -0.09 -4.16
C ILE A 279 -12.45 -0.20 -4.09
N LEU A 280 -11.76 0.70 -4.79
CA LEU A 280 -10.33 0.90 -4.68
C LEU A 280 -10.09 2.30 -4.10
N ALA A 281 -9.46 2.39 -2.93
CA ALA A 281 -9.33 3.66 -2.22
C ALA A 281 -7.92 3.88 -1.68
N ALA A 282 -7.27 4.95 -2.11
CA ALA A 282 -5.97 5.43 -1.62
C ALA A 282 -6.09 6.91 -1.25
N ASN A 283 -7.06 7.22 -0.39
CA ASN A 283 -7.37 8.58 0.05
C ASN A 283 -6.38 9.10 1.11
N GLY A 284 -6.18 10.41 1.17
CA GLY A 284 -5.42 11.04 2.25
C GLY A 284 -6.23 11.14 3.54
N GLY A 285 -5.55 11.23 4.68
CA GLY A 285 -6.16 11.51 5.98
C GLY A 285 -6.30 13.01 6.26
N GLN A 286 -7.19 13.39 7.17
CA GLN A 286 -7.34 14.76 7.66
C GLN A 286 -6.19 15.15 8.60
N GLY A 287 -5.80 16.42 8.65
CA GLY A 287 -4.98 16.91 9.77
C GLY A 287 -5.75 16.95 11.10
N GLY A 288 -5.04 16.90 12.22
CA GLY A 288 -5.60 17.10 13.55
C GLY A 288 -5.96 18.55 13.81
N GLY A 289 -6.88 18.80 14.75
CA GLY A 289 -7.22 20.16 15.16
C GLY A 289 -6.15 20.78 16.06
N GLY A 290 -5.99 22.10 15.95
CA GLY A 290 -5.30 22.89 16.97
C GLY A 290 -6.20 23.09 18.19
N CYS A 291 -5.58 23.30 19.35
CA CYS A 291 -6.30 23.52 20.59
C CYS A 291 -6.08 24.92 21.18
N ASP A 292 -6.98 25.27 22.08
CA ASP A 292 -6.86 26.37 23.02
C ASP A 292 -7.36 25.87 24.38
N ASN A 293 -6.42 25.57 25.28
CA ASN A 293 -6.63 25.12 26.65
C ASN A 293 -7.37 23.77 26.85
N SER A 294 -7.93 23.16 25.80
CA SER A 294 -8.67 21.89 25.85
C SER A 294 -8.36 20.99 24.66
N ALA A 295 -8.36 19.66 24.86
CA ALA A 295 -7.89 18.72 23.85
C ALA A 295 -8.73 18.70 22.56
N ALA A 296 -8.09 19.07 21.45
CA ALA A 296 -8.60 18.91 20.10
C ALA A 296 -8.64 17.43 19.70
N THR A 297 -9.56 17.08 18.81
CA THR A 297 -9.72 15.69 18.38
C THR A 297 -8.81 15.37 17.20
N ALA A 298 -8.55 14.09 16.99
CA ALA A 298 -7.80 13.64 15.82
C ALA A 298 -8.57 13.90 14.51
N GLY A 299 -7.86 14.08 13.42
CA GLY A 299 -8.43 14.05 12.08
C GLY A 299 -8.97 12.68 11.70
N ALA A 300 -9.95 12.64 10.81
CA ALA A 300 -10.42 11.39 10.22
C ALA A 300 -9.33 10.74 9.35
N SER A 301 -9.27 9.41 9.33
CA SER A 301 -8.41 8.69 8.38
C SER A 301 -9.08 8.61 7.00
N GLY A 302 -8.28 8.44 5.95
CA GLY A 302 -8.78 8.15 4.61
C GLY A 302 -9.68 6.93 4.65
N VAL A 303 -10.87 7.04 4.04
CA VAL A 303 -11.88 5.97 4.07
C VAL A 303 -11.89 5.16 2.78
N ALA A 304 -12.38 3.93 2.86
CA ALA A 304 -12.60 3.05 1.72
C ALA A 304 -13.83 3.49 0.90
N GLY A 305 -13.67 4.54 0.11
CA GLY A 305 -14.75 5.07 -0.71
C GLY A 305 -14.40 6.44 -1.31
N VAL A 306 -15.45 7.22 -1.56
CA VAL A 306 -15.37 8.52 -2.27
C VAL A 306 -15.58 9.71 -1.34
N THR A 307 -15.71 9.48 -0.04
CA THR A 307 -15.94 10.53 0.94
C THR A 307 -14.61 11.11 1.40
N GLU A 308 -14.59 12.43 1.54
CA GLU A 308 -13.48 13.14 2.16
C GLU A 308 -13.26 12.69 3.60
N ALA A 309 -12.01 12.50 3.99
CA ALA A 309 -11.63 12.47 5.40
C ALA A 309 -11.67 13.90 5.95
N ALA A 310 -12.82 14.32 6.47
CA ALA A 310 -13.02 15.59 7.14
C ALA A 310 -14.06 15.47 8.25
N GLN A 311 -13.70 15.88 9.46
CA GLN A 311 -14.61 16.04 10.59
C GLN A 311 -14.25 17.31 11.37
N ALA A 312 -15.22 17.86 12.10
CA ALA A 312 -14.92 18.93 13.06
C ALA A 312 -13.98 18.38 14.14
N ASN A 313 -12.83 19.03 14.33
CA ASN A 313 -11.82 18.53 15.25
C ASN A 313 -11.07 19.61 16.04
N ASN A 314 -11.51 20.87 15.98
CA ASN A 314 -10.91 21.98 16.70
C ASN A 314 -11.51 22.18 18.10
N GLN A 315 -10.82 22.95 18.93
CA GLN A 315 -11.29 23.36 20.26
C GLN A 315 -10.95 24.81 20.56
N GLY A 316 -11.85 25.49 21.27
CA GLY A 316 -11.68 26.89 21.66
C GLY A 316 -11.38 27.77 20.45
N ALA A 317 -10.35 28.62 20.56
CA ALA A 317 -9.85 29.44 19.47
C ALA A 317 -8.86 28.71 18.51
N GLY A 318 -8.60 27.42 18.73
CA GLY A 318 -7.87 26.58 17.79
C GLY A 318 -8.64 26.31 16.49
N THR A 319 -7.93 25.95 15.42
CA THR A 319 -8.51 25.70 14.09
C THR A 319 -8.60 24.23 13.72
N ALA A 320 -9.54 23.93 12.82
CA ALA A 320 -9.73 22.58 12.31
C ALA A 320 -8.59 22.20 11.37
N GLY A 321 -8.23 20.92 11.38
CA GLY A 321 -7.28 20.39 10.41
C GLY A 321 -7.91 20.28 9.02
N GLY A 322 -7.09 20.47 7.98
CA GLY A 322 -7.51 20.36 6.59
C GLY A 322 -7.90 18.92 6.23
N GLY A 323 -8.97 18.77 5.45
CA GLY A 323 -9.44 17.48 4.94
C GLY A 323 -8.50 16.78 3.95
N GLY A 324 -8.52 15.45 3.97
CA GLY A 324 -7.68 14.62 3.10
C GLY A 324 -8.06 14.73 1.62
N GLY A 325 -7.10 14.50 0.72
CA GLY A 325 -7.34 14.37 -0.70
C GLY A 325 -8.18 13.12 -1.01
N HIS A 326 -9.11 13.24 -1.97
CA HIS A 326 -9.97 12.17 -2.44
C HIS A 326 -10.52 12.49 -3.85
N LEU A 327 -10.97 11.48 -4.59
CA LEU A 327 -11.50 11.60 -5.94
C LEU A 327 -10.59 12.46 -6.85
N ALA A 328 -11.17 13.45 -7.53
CA ALA A 328 -10.47 14.43 -8.35
C ALA A 328 -9.78 15.53 -7.54
N ARG A 329 -10.17 15.75 -6.26
CA ARG A 329 -9.46 16.66 -5.35
C ARG A 329 -8.29 15.89 -4.74
N SER A 330 -7.26 15.71 -5.56
CA SER A 330 -6.11 14.89 -5.24
C SER A 330 -5.26 15.50 -4.11
N THR A 331 -5.18 16.84 -4.04
CA THR A 331 -4.42 17.55 -3.00
C THR A 331 -5.15 17.60 -1.66
N GLY A 332 -4.41 17.43 -0.57
CA GLY A 332 -4.93 17.68 0.78
C GLY A 332 -5.28 19.16 0.99
N ASN A 333 -6.33 19.43 1.77
CA ASN A 333 -6.72 20.80 2.09
C ASN A 333 -5.74 21.41 3.09
N ALA A 334 -5.43 22.70 2.92
CA ALA A 334 -4.74 23.46 3.94
C ALA A 334 -5.63 23.63 5.20
N ALA A 335 -5.00 23.71 6.36
CA ALA A 335 -5.69 24.11 7.58
C ALA A 335 -5.88 25.64 7.64
N ALA A 336 -6.89 26.07 8.40
CA ALA A 336 -7.14 27.47 8.65
C ALA A 336 -6.08 28.09 9.59
N GLN A 337 -5.93 29.40 9.51
CA GLN A 337 -5.05 30.20 10.37
C GLN A 337 -5.74 30.50 11.71
N SER A 338 -5.00 30.48 12.83
CA SER A 338 -5.56 30.79 14.16
C SER A 338 -4.75 31.82 14.93
N SER A 339 -5.38 32.41 15.96
CA SER A 339 -4.71 33.19 17.01
C SER A 339 -3.97 32.29 18.02
N ASP A 340 -4.24 30.99 18.03
CA ASP A 340 -3.80 30.03 19.05
C ASP A 340 -3.14 28.81 18.38
N GLY A 341 -3.54 27.58 18.70
CA GLY A 341 -3.05 26.37 18.04
C GLY A 341 -3.54 26.27 16.60
N GLY A 342 -2.61 26.12 15.64
CA GLY A 342 -2.92 25.91 14.23
C GLY A 342 -3.32 24.47 13.92
N GLY A 343 -4.33 24.26 13.09
CA GLY A 343 -4.72 22.92 12.61
C GLY A 343 -3.66 22.30 11.68
N GLY A 344 -3.62 20.97 11.60
CA GLY A 344 -2.74 20.27 10.66
C GLY A 344 -3.29 20.25 9.23
N GLY A 345 -2.42 20.26 8.22
CA GLY A 345 -2.81 20.11 6.81
C GLY A 345 -3.25 18.68 6.48
N GLY A 346 -4.19 18.50 5.55
CA GLY A 346 -4.65 17.17 5.10
C GLY A 346 -3.63 16.46 4.20
N GLY A 347 -3.59 15.13 4.21
CA GLY A 347 -2.73 14.35 3.32
C GLY A 347 -3.25 14.33 1.88
N GLY A 348 -2.35 14.23 0.90
CA GLY A 348 -2.71 14.02 -0.51
C GLY A 348 -3.18 12.58 -0.79
N VAL A 349 -3.81 12.36 -1.93
CA VAL A 349 -4.13 11.00 -2.41
C VAL A 349 -2.87 10.20 -2.73
N GLY A 350 -3.02 8.89 -2.82
CA GLY A 350 -2.00 7.98 -3.33
C GLY A 350 -2.20 7.57 -4.78
N TYR A 351 -1.85 6.34 -5.12
CA TYR A 351 -1.91 5.80 -6.48
C TYR A 351 -2.79 4.57 -6.57
N ILE A 352 -3.61 4.50 -7.62
CA ILE A 352 -4.32 3.29 -8.02
C ILE A 352 -3.95 3.04 -9.48
N VAL A 353 -3.23 1.96 -9.74
CA VAL A 353 -2.72 1.64 -11.07
C VAL A 353 -3.09 0.23 -11.48
N TYR A 354 -3.37 0.02 -12.77
CA TYR A 354 -3.79 -1.28 -13.28
C TYR A 354 -3.16 -1.65 -14.62
N LYS A 355 -3.01 -2.96 -14.87
CA LYS A 355 -2.57 -3.51 -16.15
C LYS A 355 -3.22 -4.87 -16.40
N GLY A 356 -4.01 -4.95 -17.48
CA GLY A 356 -4.50 -6.20 -18.06
C GLY A 356 -3.69 -6.54 -19.31
N HIS A 357 -3.16 -7.77 -19.40
CA HIS A 357 -2.26 -8.16 -20.50
C HIS A 357 -2.97 -8.82 -21.70
N ALA A 358 -4.05 -9.56 -21.47
CA ALA A 358 -4.82 -10.27 -22.51
C ALA A 358 -6.12 -9.56 -22.90
N SER A 359 -6.64 -8.67 -22.05
CA SER A 359 -7.82 -7.86 -22.35
C SER A 359 -7.54 -6.39 -22.07
N ALA A 360 -7.87 -5.51 -23.02
CA ALA A 360 -7.79 -4.05 -22.86
C ALA A 360 -8.91 -3.50 -21.96
N THR A 361 -9.48 -4.32 -21.07
CA THR A 361 -10.60 -3.93 -20.22
C THR A 361 -10.09 -2.95 -19.18
N GLY A 362 -10.47 -1.67 -19.35
CA GLY A 362 -10.31 -0.69 -18.28
C GLY A 362 -11.14 -1.08 -17.06
N ILE A 363 -10.79 -0.56 -15.89
CA ILE A 363 -11.49 -0.89 -14.64
C ILE A 363 -12.80 -0.09 -14.43
N GLY A 364 -13.47 0.32 -15.52
CA GLY A 364 -14.53 1.33 -15.52
C GLY A 364 -15.79 0.99 -14.71
N GLY A 365 -15.93 -0.25 -14.22
CA GLY A 365 -16.98 -0.63 -13.28
C GLY A 365 -16.68 -0.18 -11.84
N ALA A 366 -15.43 -0.19 -11.40
CA ALA A 366 -15.07 0.03 -10.00
C ALA A 366 -15.18 1.50 -9.56
N THR A 367 -15.58 1.70 -8.31
CA THR A 367 -15.38 2.98 -7.64
C THR A 367 -13.89 3.13 -7.30
N SER A 368 -13.24 4.17 -7.83
CA SER A 368 -11.83 4.46 -7.53
C SER A 368 -11.65 5.88 -6.99
N SER A 369 -10.90 6.00 -5.90
CA SER A 369 -10.55 7.28 -5.28
C SER A 369 -9.10 7.24 -4.78
N PRO A 370 -8.15 7.89 -5.47
CA PRO A 370 -8.31 8.70 -6.67
C PRO A 370 -8.63 7.87 -7.92
N ALA A 371 -8.85 8.55 -9.06
CA ALA A 371 -9.08 7.87 -10.34
C ALA A 371 -7.90 6.93 -10.68
N ALA A 372 -8.23 5.69 -11.05
CA ALA A 372 -7.22 4.72 -11.42
C ALA A 372 -6.64 4.97 -12.82
N GLN A 373 -5.37 4.64 -13.01
CA GLN A 373 -4.63 4.87 -14.26
C GLN A 373 -3.92 3.61 -14.76
N PRO A 374 -3.83 3.39 -16.09
CA PRO A 374 -3.05 2.29 -16.65
C PRO A 374 -1.53 2.51 -16.47
N PHE A 375 -0.72 1.44 -16.47
CA PHE A 375 0.76 1.50 -16.36
C PHE A 375 1.53 0.42 -17.15
#